data_AF-A0AA88XP08-F1
#
_entry.id   AF-A0AA88XP08-F1
#
_cell.length_a   1.000
_cell.length_b   1.000
_cell.length_c   1.000
_cell.angle_alpha   90.00
_cell.angle_beta   90.00
_cell.angle_gamma   90.00
#
_symmetry.space_group_name_H-M   'P 1'
#
loop_
_entity.id
_entity.type
_entity.pdbx_description
1 polymer ?
#
loop_
_entity_poly.entity_id
_entity_poly.type
_entity_poly.pdbx_seq_one_letter_code
_entity_poly.pdbx_strand_id
1 'polypeptide(L)'
;MFNKSSQCTLDTLKEILDDINEHCFTQETARQFHAGYQILANMRDTMSDRASTEKAFNTLLEEFRTTILPGVIYNWEEMSDNERMLCSRMNNFFCGLHLLVGMADACEGSIRKFETSFLDGKHVGSSMKPELKRYHRSESGVLRLIHTGYRVHGTNNDLLKAVSLDVKENLFLAGARSFGLISNSISGPLWRILESKCHILEMNQHYKTLVDFLHNAAGNTDAVMQFACGENTPFATVIDREDKSVEMLTKEDLAIDPILIPLLQALFVAIESLLKRMVVDHLPGGKFSNPDDQMRAEFQSTMTHNKLSEFVFGQLDQLLRYRPNSTLLTNEAFLLYSHNKTREWLDSLNEKERNKMLTSARKEGKEIRKVLKDRLKEIERRRIEDMKRKAEELERKEKKRLKDAENMTSRSLVTNISYEMKSRTFCV
;
A
#
# COMPACT_ATOMS: atom_id res chain seq x y z
N MET A 1 2.11 8.75 20.06
CA MET A 1 0.88 7.92 20.09
C MET A 1 1.29 6.51 19.71
N PHE A 2 1.12 5.51 20.58
CA PHE A 2 1.42 4.12 20.26
C PHE A 2 0.43 3.62 19.19
N ASN A 3 0.92 3.30 17.98
CA ASN A 3 0.10 2.66 16.96
C ASN A 3 -0.06 1.17 17.32
N LYS A 4 -1.16 0.83 17.99
CA LYS A 4 -1.46 -0.54 18.42
C LYS A 4 -1.47 -1.53 17.25
N SER A 5 -1.88 -1.08 16.05
CA SER A 5 -1.89 -1.92 14.85
C SER A 5 -0.48 -2.29 14.43
N SER A 6 0.44 -1.32 14.33
CA SER A 6 1.84 -1.57 13.97
C SER A 6 2.53 -2.52 14.95
N GLN A 7 2.27 -2.35 16.26
CA GLN A 7 2.83 -3.24 17.26
C GLN A 7 2.29 -4.68 17.12
N CYS A 8 0.98 -4.84 16.89
CA CYS A 8 0.36 -6.14 16.67
C CYS A 8 0.96 -6.86 15.45
N THR A 9 1.19 -6.10 14.36
CA THR A 9 1.85 -6.62 13.16
C THR A 9 3.28 -7.09 13.46
N LEU A 10 4.07 -6.29 14.21
CA LEU A 10 5.43 -6.68 14.59
C LEU A 10 5.43 -7.91 15.51
N ASP A 11 4.54 -7.97 16.50
CA ASP A 11 4.43 -9.11 17.41
C ASP A 11 4.07 -10.39 16.63
N THR A 12 3.15 -10.28 15.67
CA THR A 12 2.81 -11.40 14.77
C THR A 12 4.00 -11.82 13.90
N LEU A 13 4.76 -10.86 13.36
CA LEU A 13 5.98 -11.18 12.61
C LEU A 13 7.00 -11.92 13.48
N LYS A 14 7.20 -11.48 14.73
CA LYS A 14 8.08 -12.18 15.69
C LYS A 14 7.63 -13.61 15.94
N GLU A 15 6.33 -13.83 16.19
CA GLU A 15 5.76 -15.18 16.31
C GLU A 15 6.11 -16.03 15.07
N ILE A 16 5.95 -15.50 13.85
CA ILE A 16 6.29 -16.22 12.61
C ILE A 16 7.80 -16.54 12.52
N LEU A 17 8.68 -15.59 12.87
CA LEU A 17 10.13 -15.82 12.82
C LEU A 17 10.60 -16.86 13.85
N ASP A 18 10.00 -16.84 15.03
CA ASP A 18 10.28 -17.83 16.09
C ASP A 18 9.75 -19.22 15.67
N ASP A 19 8.60 -19.29 15.02
CA ASP A 19 8.07 -20.53 14.44
C ASP A 19 9.04 -21.12 13.40
N ILE A 20 9.60 -20.27 12.53
CA ILE A 20 10.62 -20.69 11.54
C ILE A 20 11.89 -21.18 12.25
N ASN A 21 12.34 -20.47 13.29
CA ASN A 21 13.50 -20.88 14.08
C ASN A 21 13.29 -22.28 14.71
N GLU A 22 12.11 -22.55 15.27
CA GLU A 22 11.78 -23.84 15.88
C GLU A 22 11.75 -24.97 14.84
N HIS A 23 11.25 -24.73 13.63
CA HIS A 23 11.12 -25.77 12.59
C HIS A 23 12.41 -26.02 11.80
N CYS A 24 13.22 -24.99 11.59
CA CYS A 24 14.50 -25.10 10.89
C CYS A 24 15.65 -25.56 11.79
N PHE A 25 15.39 -25.83 13.08
CA PHE A 25 16.37 -26.37 14.00
C PHE A 25 16.69 -27.84 13.64
N THR A 26 17.63 -28.04 12.73
CA THR A 26 18.18 -29.37 12.44
C THR A 26 19.21 -29.75 13.51
N GLN A 27 19.20 -31.01 13.95
CA GLN A 27 20.04 -31.52 15.05
C GLN A 27 21.55 -31.51 14.76
N GLU A 28 22.02 -31.04 13.60
CA GLU A 28 23.37 -31.34 13.11
C GLU A 28 24.42 -30.22 13.24
N THR A 29 24.08 -29.01 13.70
CA THR A 29 25.12 -27.99 13.90
C THR A 29 24.99 -27.27 15.25
N ALA A 30 26.05 -27.35 16.05
CA ALA A 30 26.19 -26.76 17.38
C ALA A 30 26.25 -25.21 17.40
N ARG A 31 25.77 -24.53 16.35
CA ARG A 31 25.54 -23.09 16.35
C ARG A 31 24.04 -22.86 16.36
N GLN A 32 23.55 -22.04 17.28
CA GLN A 32 22.19 -21.51 17.31
C GLN A 32 21.86 -20.84 15.97
N PHE A 33 21.36 -21.62 15.02
CA PHE A 33 21.01 -21.15 13.69
C PHE A 33 19.60 -20.59 13.74
N HIS A 34 19.48 -19.30 14.03
CA HIS A 34 18.20 -18.59 14.03
C HIS A 34 17.79 -18.25 12.58
N ALA A 35 17.30 -19.24 11.84
CA ALA A 35 16.87 -19.11 10.44
C ALA A 35 15.89 -17.94 10.22
N GLY A 36 14.91 -17.75 11.10
CA GLY A 36 13.99 -16.62 11.07
C GLY A 36 14.70 -15.27 11.23
N TYR A 37 15.67 -15.17 12.14
CA TYR A 37 16.42 -13.92 12.31
C TYR A 37 17.37 -13.66 11.13
N GLN A 38 17.88 -14.70 10.48
CA GLN A 38 18.61 -14.55 9.21
C GLN A 38 17.72 -14.04 8.08
N ILE A 39 16.47 -14.50 7.99
CA ILE A 39 15.52 -13.95 7.03
C ILE A 39 15.35 -12.45 7.26
N LEU A 40 15.06 -12.04 8.50
CA LEU A 40 14.88 -10.63 8.82
C LEU A 40 16.17 -9.80 8.63
N ALA A 41 17.34 -10.34 8.95
CA ALA A 41 18.62 -9.67 8.73
C ALA A 41 18.87 -9.36 7.24
N ASN A 42 18.36 -10.20 6.33
CA ASN A 42 18.44 -10.01 4.89
C ASN A 42 17.37 -9.08 4.31
N MET A 43 16.31 -8.76 5.06
CA MET A 43 15.33 -7.75 4.66
C MET A 43 15.90 -6.35 4.91
N ARG A 44 16.07 -5.56 3.85
CA ARG A 44 16.57 -4.18 3.93
C ARG A 44 15.56 -3.14 3.44
N ASP A 45 14.61 -3.57 2.63
CA ASP A 45 13.66 -2.68 1.98
C ASP A 45 12.23 -3.11 2.24
N THR A 46 11.37 -2.12 2.38
CA THR A 46 9.92 -2.27 2.46
C THR A 46 9.27 -1.41 1.39
N MET A 47 8.04 -1.77 1.06
CA MET A 47 7.21 -1.02 0.12
C MET A 47 5.86 -0.72 0.77
N SER A 48 5.45 0.55 0.75
CA SER A 48 4.19 0.97 1.35
C SER A 48 3.54 2.14 0.60
N ASP A 49 2.29 2.41 0.92
CA ASP A 49 1.58 3.65 0.60
C ASP A 49 1.95 4.81 1.54
N ARG A 50 2.89 4.57 2.47
CA ARG A 50 3.33 5.52 3.50
C ARG A 50 2.20 5.98 4.43
N ALA A 51 1.19 5.14 4.65
CA ALA A 51 0.22 5.34 5.72
C ALA A 51 0.92 5.47 7.08
N SER A 52 0.28 6.14 8.04
CA SER A 52 0.84 6.38 9.37
C SER A 52 1.18 5.08 10.11
N THR A 53 0.39 4.03 9.90
CA THR A 53 0.62 2.68 10.46
C THR A 53 1.84 2.01 9.86
N GLU A 54 2.06 2.11 8.55
CA GLU A 54 3.21 1.52 7.87
C GLU A 54 4.51 2.25 8.25
N LYS A 55 4.48 3.57 8.37
CA LYS A 55 5.62 4.35 8.88
C LYS A 55 6.02 3.93 10.30
N ALA A 56 5.04 3.78 11.18
CA ALA A 56 5.27 3.33 12.55
C ALA A 56 5.77 1.87 12.58
N PHE A 57 5.23 1.00 11.74
CA PHE A 57 5.69 -0.39 11.62
C PHE A 57 7.14 -0.48 11.16
N ASN A 58 7.54 0.29 10.15
CA ASN A 58 8.93 0.32 9.67
C ASN A 58 9.92 0.79 10.73
N THR A 59 9.53 1.77 11.56
CA THR A 59 10.37 2.20 12.69
C THR A 59 10.55 1.07 13.70
N LEU A 60 9.44 0.42 14.09
CA LEU A 60 9.48 -0.72 15.01
C LEU A 60 10.28 -1.91 14.44
N LEU A 61 10.19 -2.14 13.14
CA LEU A 61 10.92 -3.20 12.44
C LEU A 61 12.43 -2.92 12.43
N GLU A 62 12.84 -1.69 12.17
CA GLU A 62 14.25 -1.25 12.22
C GLU A 62 14.83 -1.36 13.64
N GLU A 63 14.07 -0.94 14.66
CA GLU A 63 14.43 -1.11 16.07
C GLU A 63 14.61 -2.58 16.41
N PHE A 64 13.64 -3.43 16.06
CA PHE A 64 13.72 -4.87 16.31
C PHE A 64 14.91 -5.50 15.56
N ARG A 65 15.13 -5.12 14.30
CA ARG A 65 16.25 -5.60 13.50
C ARG A 65 17.58 -5.29 14.19
N THR A 66 17.76 -4.06 14.69
CA THR A 66 18.96 -3.66 15.43
C THR A 66 19.22 -4.55 16.66
N THR A 67 18.18 -5.07 17.32
CA THR A 67 18.35 -5.99 18.46
C THR A 67 18.81 -7.39 18.08
N ILE A 68 18.50 -7.86 16.87
CA ILE A 68 18.83 -9.23 16.43
C ILE A 68 20.13 -9.33 15.65
N LEU A 69 20.55 -8.27 14.94
CA LEU A 69 21.75 -8.29 14.08
C LEU A 69 23.04 -8.72 14.79
N PRO A 70 23.31 -8.34 16.07
CA PRO A 70 24.49 -8.82 16.79
C PRO A 70 24.58 -10.34 16.92
N GLY A 71 23.43 -11.02 16.96
CA GLY A 71 23.37 -12.49 17.06
C GLY A 71 23.40 -13.21 15.71
N VAL A 72 23.39 -12.48 14.59
CA VAL A 72 23.24 -13.05 13.24
C VAL A 72 24.41 -12.70 12.33
N ILE A 73 24.91 -11.47 12.40
CA ILE A 73 26.03 -11.01 11.55
C ILE A 73 27.35 -11.40 12.20
N TYR A 74 28.21 -12.08 11.43
CA TYR A 74 29.55 -12.42 11.85
C TYR A 74 30.41 -11.17 12.07
N ASN A 75 31.21 -11.14 13.14
CA ASN A 75 32.07 -10.03 13.54
C ASN A 75 31.34 -8.69 13.76
N TRP A 76 30.07 -8.71 14.15
CA TRP A 76 29.29 -7.49 14.43
C TRP A 76 29.98 -6.54 15.42
N GLU A 77 30.64 -7.05 16.46
CA GLU A 77 31.35 -6.22 17.44
C GLU A 77 32.61 -5.53 16.89
N GLU A 78 33.21 -6.09 15.83
CA GLU A 78 34.39 -5.54 15.16
C GLU A 78 34.02 -4.47 14.12
N MET A 79 32.74 -4.40 13.74
CA MET A 79 32.25 -3.40 12.79
C MET A 79 32.26 -2.01 13.42
N SER A 80 32.64 -1.01 12.62
CA SER A 80 32.49 0.40 13.00
C SER A 80 31.01 0.76 13.23
N ASP A 81 30.77 1.84 13.98
CA ASP A 81 29.40 2.32 14.22
C ASP A 81 28.68 2.66 12.91
N ASN A 82 29.43 3.14 11.91
CA ASN A 82 28.91 3.46 10.59
C ASN A 82 28.47 2.21 9.82
N GLU A 83 29.26 1.14 9.87
CA GLU A 83 28.91 -0.14 9.25
C GLU A 83 27.70 -0.78 9.94
N ARG A 84 27.64 -0.74 11.27
CA ARG A 84 26.47 -1.23 12.04
C ARG A 84 25.21 -0.45 11.69
N MET A 85 25.29 0.87 11.60
CA MET A 85 24.18 1.72 11.18
C MET A 85 23.70 1.36 9.76
N LEU A 86 24.61 1.21 8.80
CA LEU A 86 24.27 0.81 7.43
C LEU A 86 23.62 -0.58 7.38
N CYS A 87 24.11 -1.52 8.19
CA CYS A 87 23.53 -2.84 8.30
C CYS A 87 22.14 -2.83 8.91
N SER A 88 21.86 -1.98 9.90
CA SER A 88 20.56 -1.89 10.60
C SER A 88 19.48 -1.13 9.83
N ARG A 89 19.87 -0.21 8.95
CA ARG A 89 18.96 0.66 8.21
C ARG A 89 17.88 -0.11 7.44
N MET A 90 16.64 0.37 7.52
CA MET A 90 15.52 -0.07 6.69
C MET A 90 15.16 1.04 5.69
N ASN A 91 15.02 0.70 4.41
CA ASN A 91 14.51 1.63 3.41
C ASN A 91 13.01 1.41 3.20
N ASN A 92 12.28 2.50 2.91
CA ASN A 92 10.86 2.46 2.62
C ASN A 92 10.56 3.15 1.29
N PHE A 93 10.25 2.35 0.28
CA PHE A 93 9.88 2.81 -1.04
C PHE A 93 8.37 3.04 -1.13
N PHE A 94 7.98 4.09 -1.86
CA PHE A 94 6.58 4.31 -2.16
C PHE A 94 6.13 3.32 -3.24
N CYS A 95 4.98 2.68 -3.04
CA CYS A 95 4.46 1.71 -3.99
C CYS A 95 3.97 2.37 -5.28
N GLY A 96 4.46 1.94 -6.44
CA GLY A 96 4.02 2.43 -7.74
C GLY A 96 2.53 2.18 -8.05
N LEU A 97 1.94 1.10 -7.53
CA LEU A 97 0.51 0.84 -7.67
C LEU A 97 -0.34 1.90 -6.94
N HIS A 98 0.04 2.23 -5.70
CA HIS A 98 -0.62 3.28 -4.93
C HIS A 98 -0.43 4.67 -5.55
N LEU A 99 0.63 4.88 -6.33
CA LEU A 99 0.79 6.11 -7.11
C LEU A 99 -0.33 6.26 -8.14
N LEU A 100 -0.63 5.18 -8.87
CA LEU A 100 -1.70 5.17 -9.88
C LEU A 100 -3.08 5.34 -9.24
N VAL A 101 -3.33 4.70 -8.10
CA VAL A 101 -4.55 4.93 -7.30
C VAL A 101 -4.65 6.40 -6.89
N GLY A 102 -3.56 6.96 -6.35
CA GLY A 102 -3.52 8.37 -5.97
C GLY A 102 -3.73 9.32 -7.17
N MET A 103 -3.28 8.95 -8.37
CA MET A 103 -3.53 9.72 -9.59
C MET A 103 -5.02 9.73 -9.93
N ALA A 104 -5.70 8.60 -9.82
CA ALA A 104 -7.14 8.52 -10.02
C ALA A 104 -7.90 9.41 -9.03
N ASP A 105 -7.55 9.35 -7.74
CA ASP A 105 -8.17 10.18 -6.69
C ASP A 105 -7.91 11.69 -6.91
N ALA A 106 -6.68 12.05 -7.28
CA ALA A 106 -6.31 13.44 -7.56
C ALA A 106 -7.07 13.98 -8.78
N CYS A 107 -7.19 13.16 -9.82
CA CYS A 107 -7.98 13.45 -11.01
C CYS A 107 -9.46 13.63 -10.68
N GLU A 108 -10.08 12.73 -9.91
CA GLU A 108 -11.49 12.85 -9.50
C GLU A 108 -11.73 14.15 -8.72
N GLY A 109 -10.87 14.43 -7.74
CA GLY A 109 -10.95 15.66 -6.95
C GLY A 109 -10.81 16.93 -7.80
N SER A 110 -9.94 16.90 -8.82
CA SER A 110 -9.75 18.02 -9.75
C SER A 110 -10.94 18.19 -10.70
N ILE A 111 -11.45 17.10 -11.30
CA ILE A 111 -12.66 17.12 -12.14
C ILE A 111 -13.84 17.69 -11.36
N ARG A 112 -14.06 17.27 -10.12
CA ARG A 112 -15.20 17.75 -9.32
C ARG A 112 -15.15 19.26 -9.10
N LYS A 113 -13.96 19.80 -8.83
CA LYS A 113 -13.74 21.26 -8.68
C LYS A 113 -13.94 21.97 -10.02
N PHE A 114 -13.44 21.39 -11.11
CA PHE A 114 -13.61 21.92 -12.45
C PHE A 114 -15.10 21.97 -12.83
N GLU A 115 -15.84 20.86 -12.70
CA GLU A 115 -17.28 20.80 -12.97
C GLU A 115 -18.06 21.86 -12.20
N THR A 116 -17.78 21.98 -10.89
CA THR A 116 -18.45 22.95 -10.03
C THR A 116 -18.20 24.39 -10.50
N SER A 117 -16.95 24.70 -10.89
CA SER A 117 -16.56 26.03 -11.34
C SER A 117 -17.08 26.34 -12.74
N PHE A 118 -16.97 25.38 -13.67
CA PHE A 118 -17.39 25.51 -15.06
C PHE A 118 -18.91 25.69 -15.18
N LEU A 119 -19.68 25.01 -14.34
CA LEU A 119 -21.13 25.10 -14.32
C LEU A 119 -21.67 26.24 -13.45
N ASP A 120 -20.80 26.99 -12.76
CA ASP A 120 -21.22 28.00 -11.78
C ASP A 120 -22.21 27.42 -10.74
N GLY A 121 -21.90 26.21 -10.26
CA GLY A 121 -22.73 25.46 -9.32
C GLY A 121 -24.07 24.94 -9.88
N LYS A 122 -24.36 25.13 -11.17
CA LYS A 122 -25.61 24.64 -11.78
C LYS A 122 -25.62 23.13 -11.94
N HIS A 123 -26.80 22.54 -11.79
CA HIS A 123 -27.03 21.13 -12.09
C HIS A 123 -27.22 20.94 -13.60
N VAL A 124 -26.65 19.86 -14.16
CA VAL A 124 -26.78 19.47 -15.57
C VAL A 124 -26.97 17.96 -15.72
N GLY A 125 -27.33 17.48 -16.91
CA GLY A 125 -27.55 16.07 -17.19
C GLY A 125 -28.57 15.42 -16.25
N SER A 126 -28.24 14.24 -15.74
CA SER A 126 -29.11 13.49 -14.83
C SER A 126 -29.31 14.15 -13.48
N SER A 127 -28.43 15.06 -13.05
CA SER A 127 -28.55 15.75 -11.76
C SER A 127 -29.72 16.74 -11.69
N MET A 128 -30.25 17.13 -12.87
CA MET A 128 -31.46 17.95 -13.00
C MET A 128 -32.74 17.18 -12.65
N LYS A 129 -32.69 15.84 -12.59
CA LYS A 129 -33.86 14.99 -12.36
C LYS A 129 -33.96 14.59 -10.88
N PRO A 130 -34.96 15.08 -10.13
CA PRO A 130 -35.13 14.74 -8.71
C PRO A 130 -35.16 13.24 -8.43
N GLU A 131 -35.78 12.47 -9.33
CA GLU A 131 -35.90 11.01 -9.27
C GLU A 131 -34.55 10.28 -9.42
N LEU A 132 -33.56 10.93 -10.03
CA LEU A 132 -32.21 10.38 -10.22
C LEU A 132 -31.23 10.82 -9.13
N LYS A 133 -31.57 11.82 -8.29
CA LYS A 133 -30.68 12.40 -7.26
C LYS A 133 -29.99 11.38 -6.34
N ARG A 134 -30.58 10.19 -6.13
CA ARG A 134 -29.97 9.10 -5.35
C ARG A 134 -28.63 8.61 -5.92
N TYR A 135 -28.38 8.80 -7.21
CA TYR A 135 -27.16 8.40 -7.92
C TYR A 135 -26.05 9.47 -7.90
N HIS A 136 -26.23 10.60 -7.22
CA HIS A 136 -25.32 11.76 -7.30
C HIS A 136 -24.54 12.05 -6.01
N ARG A 137 -24.67 11.23 -4.96
CA ARG A 137 -24.27 11.64 -3.61
C ARG A 137 -22.77 11.53 -3.31
N SER A 138 -21.95 10.97 -4.21
CA SER A 138 -20.55 10.69 -3.89
C SER A 138 -19.54 10.85 -5.03
N GLU A 139 -19.96 11.10 -6.29
CA GLU A 139 -19.08 11.09 -7.46
C GLU A 139 -19.34 12.27 -8.41
N SER A 140 -18.35 12.63 -9.23
CA SER A 140 -18.48 13.67 -10.27
C SER A 140 -19.44 13.23 -11.39
N GLY A 141 -19.91 14.20 -12.20
CA GLY A 141 -20.73 13.91 -13.37
C GLY A 141 -20.04 13.02 -14.39
N VAL A 142 -18.76 13.29 -14.64
CA VAL A 142 -17.89 12.48 -15.50
C VAL A 142 -17.74 11.05 -14.96
N LEU A 143 -17.44 10.89 -13.66
CA LEU A 143 -17.20 9.56 -13.10
C LEU A 143 -18.46 8.71 -13.12
N ARG A 144 -19.61 9.33 -12.82
CA ARG A 144 -20.93 8.66 -12.95
C ARG A 144 -21.19 8.18 -14.37
N LEU A 145 -20.90 9.01 -15.39
CA LEU A 145 -21.05 8.65 -16.80
C LEU A 145 -20.22 7.39 -17.12
N ILE A 146 -18.95 7.37 -16.71
CA ILE A 146 -18.02 6.26 -16.95
C ILE A 146 -18.45 5.00 -16.20
N HIS A 147 -18.66 5.09 -14.89
CA HIS A 147 -19.05 3.96 -14.04
C HIS A 147 -20.37 3.34 -14.46
N THR A 148 -21.34 4.18 -14.82
CA THR A 148 -22.66 3.68 -15.21
C THR A 148 -22.62 3.07 -16.61
N GLY A 149 -21.85 3.66 -17.55
CA GLY A 149 -21.61 3.09 -18.87
C GLY A 149 -20.95 1.70 -18.83
N TYR A 150 -20.01 1.49 -17.91
CA TYR A 150 -19.36 0.19 -17.71
C TYR A 150 -20.30 -0.88 -17.11
N ARG A 151 -21.30 -0.47 -16.32
CA ARG A 151 -22.22 -1.39 -15.62
C ARG A 151 -23.49 -1.73 -16.42
N VAL A 152 -23.58 -1.31 -17.68
CA VAL A 152 -24.75 -1.56 -18.54
C VAL A 152 -24.81 -3.02 -19.00
N HIS A 153 -25.43 -3.86 -18.18
CA HIS A 153 -25.98 -5.14 -18.60
C HIS A 153 -27.43 -5.23 -18.12
N GLY A 154 -28.42 -5.15 -19.04
CA GLY A 154 -29.84 -5.37 -18.72
C GLY A 154 -30.83 -4.34 -19.29
N THR A 155 -32.11 -4.49 -18.92
CA THR A 155 -33.25 -3.67 -19.37
C THR A 155 -33.26 -2.26 -18.74
N ASN A 156 -33.89 -1.30 -19.44
CA ASN A 156 -34.05 0.13 -19.12
C ASN A 156 -34.34 0.43 -17.64
N ASN A 157 -33.30 0.52 -16.83
CA ASN A 157 -33.35 0.99 -15.45
C ASN A 157 -33.04 2.50 -15.40
N ASP A 158 -33.30 3.13 -14.26
CA ASP A 158 -33.06 4.57 -14.07
C ASP A 158 -31.58 4.98 -14.26
N LEU A 159 -30.65 4.02 -14.17
CA LEU A 159 -29.23 4.22 -14.47
C LEU A 159 -28.98 4.46 -15.97
N LEU A 160 -29.65 3.72 -16.86
CA LEU A 160 -29.57 3.96 -18.31
C LEU A 160 -30.16 5.30 -18.72
N LYS A 161 -31.24 5.73 -18.05
CA LYS A 161 -31.79 7.08 -18.22
C LYS A 161 -30.78 8.14 -17.77
N ALA A 162 -30.08 7.91 -16.66
CA ALA A 162 -29.06 8.83 -16.17
C ALA A 162 -27.90 8.98 -17.17
N VAL A 163 -27.38 7.88 -17.71
CA VAL A 163 -26.34 7.88 -18.76
C VAL A 163 -26.80 8.61 -20.02
N SER A 164 -28.02 8.34 -20.47
CA SER A 164 -28.57 8.99 -21.68
C SER A 164 -28.72 10.52 -21.52
N LEU A 165 -28.88 11.01 -20.29
CA LEU A 165 -28.87 12.44 -20.00
C LEU A 165 -27.44 12.98 -19.90
N ASP A 166 -26.54 12.27 -19.21
CA ASP A 166 -25.16 12.70 -18.99
C ASP A 166 -24.33 12.69 -20.28
N VAL A 167 -24.57 11.77 -21.21
CA VAL A 167 -23.85 11.68 -22.49
C VAL A 167 -24.15 12.87 -23.42
N LYS A 168 -25.19 13.66 -23.13
CA LYS A 168 -25.54 14.87 -23.90
C LYS A 168 -24.78 16.11 -23.42
N GLU A 169 -24.09 16.01 -22.28
CA GLU A 169 -23.37 17.13 -21.68
C GLU A 169 -21.91 17.13 -22.17
N ASN A 170 -21.54 18.13 -22.98
CA ASN A 170 -20.18 18.25 -23.53
C ASN A 170 -19.10 18.28 -22.44
N LEU A 171 -19.40 18.83 -21.26
CA LEU A 171 -18.51 18.80 -20.10
C LEU A 171 -18.20 17.36 -19.65
N PHE A 172 -19.21 16.49 -19.59
CA PHE A 172 -19.02 15.10 -19.15
C PHE A 172 -18.30 14.28 -20.22
N LEU A 173 -18.57 14.56 -21.50
CA LEU A 173 -17.82 13.97 -22.61
C LEU A 173 -16.35 14.43 -22.62
N ALA A 174 -16.08 15.72 -22.40
CA ALA A 174 -14.73 16.26 -22.26
C ALA A 174 -13.96 15.58 -21.12
N GLY A 175 -14.60 15.40 -19.97
CA GLY A 175 -13.98 14.69 -18.86
C GLY A 175 -13.74 13.21 -19.15
N ALA A 176 -14.69 12.51 -19.77
CA ALA A 176 -14.49 11.12 -20.17
C ALA A 176 -13.34 10.97 -21.17
N ARG A 177 -13.26 11.87 -22.16
CA ARG A 177 -12.15 11.95 -23.12
C ARG A 177 -10.83 12.24 -22.44
N SER A 178 -10.78 13.16 -21.47
CA SER A 178 -9.57 13.48 -20.71
C SER A 178 -9.03 12.26 -19.94
N PHE A 179 -9.91 11.46 -19.32
CA PHE A 179 -9.52 10.21 -18.64
C PHE A 179 -9.05 9.14 -19.62
N GLY A 180 -9.69 9.02 -20.78
CA GLY A 180 -9.22 8.14 -21.85
C GLY A 180 -7.80 8.48 -22.29
N LEU A 181 -7.53 9.78 -22.54
CA LEU A 181 -6.20 10.27 -22.92
C LEU A 181 -5.15 10.04 -21.82
N ILE A 182 -5.46 10.36 -20.57
CA ILE A 182 -4.55 10.11 -19.42
C ILE A 182 -4.30 8.61 -19.25
N SER A 183 -5.32 7.77 -19.38
CA SER A 183 -5.20 6.32 -19.32
C SER A 183 -4.27 5.79 -20.41
N ASN A 184 -4.48 6.22 -21.64
CA ASN A 184 -3.74 5.73 -22.79
C ASN A 184 -2.28 6.23 -22.82
N SER A 185 -2.06 7.50 -22.49
CA SER A 185 -0.78 8.19 -22.72
C SER A 185 0.06 8.40 -21.44
N ILE A 186 -0.52 8.24 -20.25
CA ILE A 186 0.16 8.47 -18.96
C ILE A 186 0.09 7.24 -18.06
N SER A 187 -1.07 6.93 -17.48
CA SER A 187 -1.16 5.93 -16.41
C SER A 187 -1.00 4.49 -16.91
N GLY A 188 -1.52 4.16 -18.10
CA GLY A 188 -1.31 2.87 -18.75
C GLY A 188 0.17 2.61 -19.11
N PRO A 189 0.86 3.52 -19.82
CA PRO A 189 2.30 3.45 -20.02
C PRO A 189 3.11 3.34 -18.73
N LEU A 190 2.81 4.19 -17.75
CA LEU A 190 3.49 4.17 -16.46
C LEU A 190 3.30 2.83 -15.75
N TRP A 191 2.10 2.27 -15.79
CA TRP A 191 1.82 0.93 -15.25
C TRP A 191 2.64 -0.16 -15.95
N ARG A 192 2.74 -0.13 -17.29
CA ARG A 192 3.57 -1.08 -18.03
C ARG A 192 5.06 -0.96 -17.66
N ILE A 193 5.55 0.26 -17.45
CA ILE A 193 6.92 0.50 -16.96
C ILE A 193 7.08 -0.09 -15.56
N LEU A 194 6.13 0.16 -14.65
CA LEU A 194 6.15 -0.39 -13.30
C LEU A 194 6.12 -1.93 -13.30
N GLU A 195 5.28 -2.57 -14.11
CA GLU A 195 5.23 -4.04 -14.21
C GLU A 195 6.41 -4.65 -14.96
N SER A 196 7.20 -3.83 -15.67
CA SER A 196 8.41 -4.31 -16.33
C SER A 196 9.46 -4.73 -15.29
N LYS A 197 10.35 -5.65 -15.66
CA LYS A 197 11.49 -6.06 -14.83
C LYS A 197 12.59 -4.99 -14.81
N CYS A 198 12.21 -3.75 -14.48
CA CYS A 198 13.13 -2.63 -14.32
C CYS A 198 13.60 -2.51 -12.86
N HIS A 199 14.75 -1.88 -12.68
CA HIS A 199 15.25 -1.60 -11.34
C HIS A 199 14.49 -0.41 -10.76
N ILE A 200 14.14 -0.44 -9.46
CA ILE A 200 13.41 0.66 -8.81
C ILE A 200 14.04 2.06 -8.98
N LEU A 201 15.36 2.16 -9.10
CA LEU A 201 16.07 3.43 -9.29
C LEU A 201 16.01 3.94 -10.75
N GLU A 202 15.68 3.08 -11.72
CA GLU A 202 15.39 3.50 -13.10
C GLU A 202 14.10 4.32 -13.18
N MET A 203 13.20 4.14 -12.21
CA MET A 203 11.97 4.95 -12.10
C MET A 203 12.24 6.43 -11.89
N ASN A 204 13.42 6.82 -11.38
CA ASN A 204 13.79 8.23 -11.21
C ASN A 204 13.63 9.01 -12.52
N GLN A 205 14.15 8.45 -13.62
CA GLN A 205 14.11 9.12 -14.91
C GLN A 205 12.67 9.19 -15.44
N HIS A 206 11.90 8.11 -15.29
CA HIS A 206 10.50 8.09 -15.72
C HIS A 206 9.63 9.09 -14.95
N TYR A 207 9.78 9.17 -13.62
CA TYR A 207 9.07 10.14 -12.80
C TYR A 207 9.48 11.57 -13.12
N LYS A 208 10.78 11.83 -13.32
CA LYS A 208 11.28 13.14 -13.74
C LYS A 208 10.67 13.55 -15.09
N THR A 209 10.75 12.68 -16.11
CA THR A 209 10.18 12.96 -17.43
C THR A 209 8.68 13.28 -17.33
N LEU A 210 7.93 12.52 -16.53
CA LEU A 210 6.51 12.77 -16.34
C LEU A 210 6.23 14.09 -15.63
N VAL A 211 6.96 14.42 -14.56
CA VAL A 211 6.80 15.70 -13.84
C VAL A 211 7.13 16.88 -14.75
N ASP A 212 8.23 16.82 -15.49
CA ASP A 212 8.64 17.89 -16.41
C ASP A 212 7.61 18.09 -17.53
N PHE A 213 7.09 16.99 -18.09
CA PHE A 213 6.03 17.02 -19.09
C PHE A 213 4.77 17.69 -18.55
N LEU A 214 4.27 17.24 -17.40
CA LEU A 214 3.05 17.77 -16.79
C LEU A 214 3.20 19.25 -16.44
N HIS A 215 4.36 19.64 -15.91
CA HIS A 215 4.65 21.03 -15.58
C HIS A 215 4.59 21.94 -16.82
N ASN A 216 5.24 21.52 -17.92
CA ASN A 216 5.20 22.26 -19.18
C ASN A 216 3.77 22.30 -19.77
N ALA A 217 3.09 21.16 -19.84
CA ALA A 217 1.76 21.08 -20.42
C ALA A 217 0.72 21.86 -19.59
N ALA A 218 0.80 21.87 -18.27
CA ALA A 218 -0.10 22.64 -17.42
C ALA A 218 -0.10 24.15 -17.73
N GLY A 219 1.05 24.71 -18.12
CA GLY A 219 1.22 26.13 -18.43
C GLY A 219 1.18 26.51 -19.91
N ASN A 220 1.13 25.52 -20.83
CA ASN A 220 1.28 25.75 -22.27
C ASN A 220 0.13 25.09 -23.05
N THR A 221 -0.77 25.90 -23.59
CA THR A 221 -1.94 25.45 -24.36
C THR A 221 -1.55 24.59 -25.58
N ASP A 222 -0.51 24.98 -26.31
CA ASP A 222 -0.07 24.25 -27.51
C ASP A 222 0.42 22.84 -27.15
N ALA A 223 1.13 22.71 -26.02
CA ALA A 223 1.59 21.42 -25.52
C ALA A 223 0.41 20.50 -25.13
N VAL A 224 -0.66 21.05 -24.56
CA VAL A 224 -1.88 20.29 -24.22
C VAL A 224 -2.65 19.89 -25.47
N MET A 225 -2.73 20.76 -26.48
CA MET A 225 -3.34 20.44 -27.76
C MET A 225 -2.60 19.29 -28.45
N GLN A 226 -1.27 19.35 -28.50
CA GLN A 226 -0.45 18.25 -29.01
C GLN A 226 -0.65 16.95 -28.23
N PHE A 227 -0.81 17.02 -26.90
CA PHE A 227 -1.17 15.85 -26.10
C PHE A 227 -2.56 15.31 -26.43
N ALA A 228 -3.56 16.19 -26.59
CA ALA A 228 -4.93 15.82 -26.91
C ALA A 228 -5.03 15.14 -28.29
N CYS A 229 -4.18 15.51 -29.24
CA CYS A 229 -4.04 14.87 -30.55
C CYS A 229 -3.13 13.62 -30.53
N GLY A 230 -2.48 13.32 -29.40
CA GLY A 230 -1.58 12.17 -29.25
C GLY A 230 -0.19 12.34 -29.86
N GLU A 231 0.20 13.57 -30.22
CA GLU A 231 1.49 13.89 -30.84
C GLU A 231 2.62 14.04 -29.82
N ASN A 232 2.31 14.59 -28.64
CA ASN A 232 3.28 14.83 -27.58
C ASN A 232 2.84 14.13 -26.29
N THR A 233 3.53 13.05 -25.91
CA THR A 233 3.22 12.26 -24.72
C THR A 233 4.49 12.03 -23.89
N PRO A 234 4.39 11.85 -22.56
CA PRO A 234 5.56 11.75 -21.68
C PRO A 234 6.36 10.45 -21.86
N PHE A 235 5.76 9.43 -22.46
CA PHE A 235 6.37 8.12 -22.62
C PHE A 235 6.30 7.69 -24.08
N ALA A 236 7.43 7.19 -24.62
CA ALA A 236 7.54 6.68 -25.98
C ALA A 236 6.85 5.31 -26.15
N THR A 237 5.56 5.25 -25.84
CA THR A 237 4.79 4.01 -26.00
C THR A 237 4.21 3.97 -27.40
N VAL A 238 4.35 2.82 -28.07
CA VAL A 238 3.68 2.58 -29.35
C VAL A 238 2.18 2.57 -29.09
N ILE A 239 1.54 3.69 -29.41
CA ILE A 239 0.09 3.78 -29.47
C ILE A 239 -0.32 2.98 -30.69
N ASP A 240 -1.13 1.93 -30.49
CA ASP A 240 -1.72 1.21 -31.60
C ASP A 240 -2.70 2.13 -32.32
N ARG A 241 -2.29 2.62 -33.50
CA ARG A 241 -3.11 3.53 -34.30
C ARG A 241 -4.28 2.81 -34.98
N GLU A 242 -4.32 1.48 -34.95
CA GLU A 242 -5.47 0.69 -35.39
C GLU A 242 -6.53 0.55 -34.28
N ASP A 243 -6.23 0.96 -33.05
CA ASP A 243 -7.20 1.02 -31.96
C ASP A 243 -8.19 2.17 -32.20
N LYS A 244 -9.41 1.80 -32.58
CA LYS A 244 -10.55 2.72 -32.77
C LYS A 244 -10.79 3.62 -31.55
N SER A 245 -10.50 3.13 -30.34
CA SER A 245 -10.67 3.89 -29.11
C SER A 245 -9.67 5.06 -29.05
N VAL A 246 -8.42 4.82 -29.46
CA VAL A 246 -7.40 5.86 -29.55
C VAL A 246 -7.77 6.88 -30.61
N GLU A 247 -8.18 6.43 -31.80
CA GLU A 247 -8.62 7.32 -32.89
C GLU A 247 -9.75 8.26 -32.42
N MET A 248 -10.74 7.73 -31.69
CA MET A 248 -11.83 8.54 -31.14
C MET A 248 -11.36 9.53 -30.07
N LEU A 249 -10.35 9.18 -29.27
CA LEU A 249 -9.82 10.05 -28.22
C LEU A 249 -8.95 11.19 -28.77
N THR A 250 -8.27 11.00 -29.91
CA THR A 250 -7.34 11.98 -30.47
C THR A 250 -7.93 12.87 -31.56
N LYS A 251 -9.12 12.54 -32.07
CA LYS A 251 -9.81 13.34 -33.08
C LYS A 251 -10.27 14.71 -32.56
N GLU A 252 -9.99 15.76 -33.32
CA GLU A 252 -10.47 17.12 -33.01
C GLU A 252 -12.00 17.18 -32.94
N ASP A 253 -12.51 17.89 -31.94
CA ASP A 253 -13.94 18.15 -31.73
C ASP A 253 -14.14 19.59 -31.27
N LEU A 254 -14.65 20.43 -32.17
CA LEU A 254 -14.86 21.86 -31.93
C LEU A 254 -15.83 22.17 -30.78
N ALA A 255 -16.68 21.23 -30.38
CA ALA A 255 -17.66 21.41 -29.31
C ALA A 255 -17.11 20.96 -27.93
N ILE A 256 -16.15 20.04 -27.92
CA ILE A 256 -15.57 19.44 -26.71
C ILE A 256 -14.21 20.05 -26.37
N ASP A 257 -13.37 20.32 -27.37
CA ASP A 257 -11.98 20.76 -27.18
C ASP A 257 -11.84 22.06 -26.37
N PRO A 258 -12.70 23.08 -26.52
CA PRO A 258 -12.67 24.27 -25.67
C PRO A 258 -12.85 23.99 -24.16
N ILE A 259 -13.46 22.85 -23.82
CA ILE A 259 -13.64 22.39 -22.43
C ILE A 259 -12.51 21.42 -22.03
N LEU A 260 -12.14 20.53 -22.95
CA LEU A 260 -11.11 19.50 -22.74
C LEU A 260 -9.76 20.10 -22.38
N ILE A 261 -9.31 21.13 -23.10
CA ILE A 261 -7.98 21.72 -22.93
C ILE A 261 -7.78 22.31 -21.51
N PRO A 262 -8.64 23.22 -21.01
CA PRO A 262 -8.50 23.74 -19.65
C PRO A 262 -8.72 22.66 -18.58
N LEU A 263 -9.54 21.63 -18.87
CA LEU A 263 -9.72 20.49 -17.97
C LEU A 263 -8.43 19.66 -17.86
N LEU A 264 -7.78 19.34 -18.98
CA LEU A 264 -6.50 18.62 -19.00
C LEU A 264 -5.42 19.40 -18.24
N GLN A 265 -5.35 20.72 -18.40
CA GLN A 265 -4.43 21.56 -17.62
C GLN A 265 -4.67 21.42 -16.11
N ALA A 266 -5.93 21.49 -15.67
CA ALA A 266 -6.29 21.31 -14.26
C ALA A 266 -5.94 19.89 -13.74
N LEU A 267 -6.07 18.87 -14.57
CA LEU A 267 -5.68 17.50 -14.24
C LEU A 267 -4.16 17.35 -14.17
N PHE A 268 -3.41 17.97 -15.08
CA PHE A 268 -1.95 17.94 -15.07
C PHE A 268 -1.37 18.57 -13.82
N VAL A 269 -1.88 19.73 -13.38
CA VAL A 269 -1.49 20.35 -12.11
C VAL A 269 -1.76 19.42 -10.92
N ALA A 270 -2.92 18.74 -10.91
CA ALA A 270 -3.27 17.82 -9.83
C ALA A 270 -2.35 16.60 -9.77
N ILE A 271 -2.04 16.00 -10.93
CA ILE A 271 -1.13 14.85 -11.03
C ILE A 271 0.30 15.27 -10.68
N GLU A 272 0.78 16.41 -11.19
CA GLU A 272 2.13 16.93 -10.90
C GLU A 272 2.32 17.14 -9.39
N SER A 273 1.35 17.77 -8.73
CA SER A 273 1.34 18.01 -7.29
C SER A 273 1.38 16.70 -6.49
N LEU A 274 0.63 15.68 -6.94
CA LEU A 274 0.68 14.34 -6.35
C LEU A 274 2.08 13.71 -6.50
N LEU A 275 2.65 13.69 -7.71
CA LEU A 275 3.96 13.09 -7.98
C LEU A 275 5.05 13.73 -7.13
N LYS A 276 5.10 15.07 -7.09
CA LYS A 276 6.06 15.83 -6.27
C LYS A 276 6.00 15.49 -4.78
N ARG A 277 4.83 15.07 -4.29
CA ARG A 277 4.61 14.68 -2.89
C ARG A 277 4.90 13.20 -2.62
N MET A 278 4.49 12.31 -3.51
CA MET A 278 4.52 10.85 -3.28
C MET A 278 5.86 10.22 -3.63
N VAL A 279 6.49 10.68 -4.72
CA VAL A 279 7.78 10.13 -5.22
C VAL A 279 8.93 11.11 -5.05
N VAL A 280 8.85 11.99 -4.04
CA VAL A 280 9.86 13.02 -3.73
C VAL A 280 11.28 12.45 -3.65
N ASP A 281 11.44 11.23 -3.12
CA ASP A 281 12.74 10.59 -2.97
C ASP A 281 13.40 10.21 -4.30
N HIS A 282 12.60 10.02 -5.36
CA HIS A 282 13.06 9.69 -6.71
C HIS A 282 13.31 10.91 -7.59
N LEU A 283 12.77 12.08 -7.21
CA LEU A 283 12.89 13.33 -7.97
C LEU A 283 14.20 14.08 -7.63
N PRO A 284 14.67 15.02 -8.48
CA PRO A 284 15.90 15.77 -8.21
C PRO A 284 15.95 16.37 -6.79
N GLY A 285 17.03 16.07 -6.06
CA GLY A 285 17.20 16.46 -4.65
C GLY A 285 16.65 15.46 -3.63
N GLY A 286 15.92 14.43 -4.09
CA GLY A 286 15.47 13.30 -3.28
C GLY A 286 16.57 12.30 -2.95
N LYS A 287 16.34 11.49 -1.91
CA LYS A 287 17.31 10.50 -1.36
C LYS A 287 17.89 9.56 -2.42
N PHE A 288 17.09 9.18 -3.41
CA PHE A 288 17.44 8.19 -4.41
C PHE A 288 17.76 8.79 -5.78
N SER A 289 17.72 10.12 -5.92
CA SER A 289 17.77 10.81 -7.21
C SER A 289 19.06 10.59 -8.01
N ASN A 290 20.20 10.44 -7.33
CA ASN A 290 21.52 10.19 -7.92
C ASN A 290 22.11 8.89 -7.35
N PRO A 291 21.67 7.72 -7.82
CA PRO A 291 22.10 6.44 -7.26
C PRO A 291 23.52 6.08 -7.74
N ASP A 292 24.38 5.70 -6.80
CA ASP A 292 25.68 5.08 -7.09
C ASP A 292 25.57 3.56 -7.31
N ASP A 293 26.66 2.92 -7.72
CA ASP A 293 26.69 1.48 -8.00
C ASP A 293 26.44 0.63 -6.74
N GLN A 294 26.83 1.13 -5.56
CA GLN A 294 26.59 0.45 -4.30
C GLN A 294 25.09 0.43 -3.96
N MET A 295 24.40 1.55 -4.16
CA MET A 295 22.96 1.69 -3.96
C MET A 295 22.18 0.83 -4.96
N ARG A 296 22.65 0.74 -6.21
CA ARG A 296 22.07 -0.18 -7.21
C ARG A 296 22.22 -1.64 -6.79
N ALA A 297 23.38 -2.04 -6.28
CA ALA A 297 23.57 -3.38 -5.76
C ALA A 297 22.68 -3.65 -4.52
N GLU A 298 22.53 -2.66 -3.63
CA GLU A 298 21.67 -2.76 -2.43
C GLU A 298 20.21 -3.01 -2.80
N PHE A 299 19.70 -2.35 -3.84
CA PHE A 299 18.29 -2.36 -4.24
C PHE A 299 17.96 -3.25 -5.43
N GLN A 300 18.85 -4.19 -5.77
CA GLN A 300 18.68 -5.08 -6.92
C GLN A 300 17.41 -5.94 -6.83
N SER A 301 17.02 -6.32 -5.61
CA SER A 301 15.87 -7.19 -5.34
C SER A 301 14.57 -6.41 -5.09
N THR A 302 14.65 -5.07 -5.07
CA THR A 302 13.51 -4.22 -4.74
C THR A 302 12.58 -4.09 -5.94
N MET A 303 11.34 -4.57 -5.79
CA MET A 303 10.30 -4.39 -6.81
C MET A 303 9.81 -2.93 -6.85
N THR A 304 9.14 -2.54 -7.92
CA THR A 304 8.53 -1.21 -8.12
C THR A 304 7.07 -1.12 -7.63
N HIS A 305 6.43 -2.26 -7.40
CA HIS A 305 5.05 -2.38 -6.93
C HIS A 305 4.86 -3.62 -6.05
N ASN A 306 3.77 -3.66 -5.28
CA ASN A 306 3.40 -4.74 -4.37
C ASN A 306 2.15 -5.54 -4.85
N LYS A 307 1.82 -5.49 -6.15
CA LYS A 307 0.61 -6.12 -6.74
C LYS A 307 0.38 -7.56 -6.29
N LEU A 308 1.44 -8.38 -6.22
CA LEU A 308 1.32 -9.78 -5.84
C LEU A 308 0.77 -9.94 -4.42
N SER A 309 1.33 -9.23 -3.44
CA SER A 309 0.84 -9.30 -2.07
C SER A 309 -0.60 -8.80 -1.97
N GLU A 310 -0.93 -7.68 -2.61
CA GLU A 310 -2.30 -7.15 -2.60
C GLU A 310 -3.30 -8.12 -3.23
N PHE A 311 -2.92 -8.76 -4.33
CA PHE A 311 -3.73 -9.76 -4.99
C PHE A 311 -3.98 -10.98 -4.09
N VAL A 312 -2.94 -11.52 -3.44
CA VAL A 312 -3.06 -12.66 -2.52
C VAL A 312 -3.98 -12.30 -1.35
N PHE A 313 -3.81 -11.12 -0.75
CA PHE A 313 -4.66 -10.65 0.36
C PHE A 313 -6.10 -10.39 -0.08
N GLY A 314 -6.31 -9.82 -1.26
CA GLY A 314 -7.64 -9.62 -1.83
C GLY A 314 -8.38 -10.94 -2.07
N GLN A 315 -7.69 -11.94 -2.60
CA GLN A 315 -8.26 -13.28 -2.76
C GLN A 315 -8.55 -13.93 -1.40
N LEU A 316 -7.66 -13.78 -0.42
CA LEU A 316 -7.87 -14.31 0.93
C LEU A 316 -9.11 -13.69 1.58
N ASP A 317 -9.27 -12.36 1.53
CA ASP A 317 -10.44 -11.65 2.06
C ASP A 317 -11.73 -12.13 1.37
N GLN A 318 -11.72 -12.29 0.04
CA GLN A 318 -12.85 -12.86 -0.68
C GLN A 318 -13.18 -14.28 -0.21
N LEU A 319 -12.18 -15.15 -0.02
CA LEU A 319 -12.38 -16.52 0.46
C LEU A 319 -12.95 -16.54 1.89
N LEU A 320 -12.47 -15.66 2.77
CA LEU A 320 -12.98 -15.53 4.13
C LEU A 320 -14.45 -15.09 4.16
N ARG A 321 -14.85 -14.17 3.26
CA ARG A 321 -16.26 -13.74 3.14
C ARG A 321 -17.16 -14.80 2.52
N TYR A 322 -16.68 -15.48 1.47
CA TYR A 322 -17.45 -16.51 0.77
C TYR A 322 -17.57 -17.80 1.59
N ARG A 323 -16.55 -18.11 2.41
CA ARG A 323 -16.46 -19.33 3.21
C ARG A 323 -16.05 -19.03 4.66
N PRO A 324 -16.92 -18.35 5.44
CA PRO A 324 -16.58 -17.91 6.80
C PRO A 324 -16.29 -19.06 7.77
N ASN A 325 -16.82 -20.26 7.48
CA ASN A 325 -16.61 -21.46 8.27
C ASN A 325 -15.40 -22.30 7.81
N SER A 326 -14.69 -21.89 6.75
CA SER A 326 -13.48 -22.58 6.31
C SER A 326 -12.30 -22.23 7.20
N THR A 327 -11.45 -23.22 7.46
CA THR A 327 -10.21 -22.98 8.21
C THR A 327 -9.22 -22.16 7.38
N LEU A 328 -8.32 -21.42 8.04
CA LEU A 328 -7.27 -20.66 7.35
C LEU A 328 -6.41 -21.57 6.45
N LEU A 329 -6.03 -22.74 6.95
CA LEU A 329 -5.30 -23.76 6.19
C LEU A 329 -6.03 -24.18 4.90
N THR A 330 -7.35 -24.30 4.95
CA THR A 330 -8.15 -24.60 3.76
C THR A 330 -8.07 -23.46 2.75
N ASN A 331 -8.24 -22.22 3.20
CA ASN A 331 -8.17 -21.05 2.33
C ASN A 331 -6.78 -20.86 1.73
N GLU A 332 -5.71 -21.02 2.53
CA GLU A 332 -4.32 -21.02 2.06
C GLU A 332 -4.08 -22.10 1.00
N ALA A 333 -4.57 -23.31 1.21
CA ALA A 333 -4.46 -24.38 0.22
C ALA A 333 -5.16 -24.03 -1.10
N PHE A 334 -6.32 -23.37 -1.05
CA PHE A 334 -7.00 -22.88 -2.26
C PHE A 334 -6.18 -21.80 -2.98
N LEU A 335 -5.61 -20.84 -2.24
CA LEU A 335 -4.75 -19.79 -2.81
C LEU A 335 -3.54 -20.41 -3.50
N LEU A 336 -2.80 -21.27 -2.81
CA LEU A 336 -1.62 -21.95 -3.35
C LEU A 336 -1.98 -22.81 -4.57
N TYR A 337 -3.10 -23.54 -4.52
CA TYR A 337 -3.55 -24.37 -5.63
C TYR A 337 -3.84 -23.52 -6.89
N SER A 338 -4.47 -22.36 -6.72
CA SER A 338 -4.75 -21.43 -7.81
C SER A 338 -3.49 -20.75 -8.33
N HIS A 339 -2.66 -20.23 -7.43
CA HIS A 339 -1.46 -19.47 -7.78
C HIS A 339 -0.39 -20.32 -8.45
N ASN A 340 -0.17 -21.53 -7.95
CA ASN A 340 0.83 -22.45 -8.50
C ASN A 340 0.35 -23.15 -9.76
N LYS A 341 -0.85 -22.82 -10.27
CA LYS A 341 -1.45 -23.48 -11.44
C LYS A 341 -1.51 -25.01 -11.26
N THR A 342 -1.77 -25.44 -10.02
CA THR A 342 -1.65 -26.86 -9.64
C THR A 342 -2.60 -27.73 -10.45
N ARG A 343 -3.76 -27.21 -10.88
CA ARG A 343 -4.66 -27.93 -11.78
C ARG A 343 -4.02 -28.23 -13.13
N GLU A 344 -3.46 -27.22 -13.78
CA GLU A 344 -2.82 -27.36 -15.09
C GLU A 344 -1.63 -28.31 -15.01
N TRP A 345 -0.84 -28.22 -13.93
CA TRP A 345 0.23 -29.18 -13.64
C TRP A 345 -0.31 -30.60 -13.46
N LEU A 346 -1.36 -30.80 -12.65
CA LEU A 346 -1.98 -32.13 -12.45
C LEU A 346 -2.54 -32.71 -13.76
N ASP A 347 -3.14 -31.88 -14.60
CA ASP A 347 -3.71 -32.28 -15.89
C ASP A 347 -2.61 -32.62 -16.90
N SER A 348 -1.38 -32.10 -16.74
CA SER A 348 -0.21 -32.46 -17.54
C SER A 348 0.41 -33.82 -17.19
N LEU A 349 0.11 -34.37 -16.01
CA LEU A 349 0.63 -35.66 -15.57
C LEU A 349 -0.17 -36.82 -16.16
N ASN A 350 0.48 -37.97 -16.38
CA ASN A 350 -0.24 -39.19 -16.71
C ASN A 350 -1.11 -39.67 -15.53
N GLU A 351 -2.11 -40.50 -15.84
CA GLU A 351 -3.11 -40.93 -14.85
C GLU A 351 -2.49 -41.62 -13.63
N LYS A 352 -1.45 -42.44 -13.83
CA LYS A 352 -0.78 -43.18 -12.74
C LYS A 352 -0.07 -42.22 -11.78
N GLU A 353 0.67 -41.26 -12.32
CA GLU A 353 1.39 -40.25 -11.52
C GLU A 353 0.44 -39.29 -10.83
N ARG A 354 -0.59 -38.81 -11.54
CA ARG A 354 -1.63 -37.95 -10.97
C ARG A 354 -2.32 -38.64 -9.77
N ASN A 355 -2.71 -39.91 -9.93
CA ASN A 355 -3.35 -40.67 -8.85
C ASN A 355 -2.39 -40.92 -7.68
N LYS A 356 -1.10 -41.16 -7.95
CA LYS A 356 -0.06 -41.28 -6.92
C LYS A 356 0.06 -39.99 -6.10
N MET A 357 0.17 -38.84 -6.76
CA MET A 357 0.27 -37.52 -6.10
C MET A 357 -0.96 -37.20 -5.26
N LEU A 358 -2.17 -37.39 -5.80
CA LEU A 358 -3.42 -37.15 -5.06
C LEU A 358 -3.55 -38.08 -3.83
N THR A 359 -3.07 -39.32 -3.94
CA THR A 359 -3.09 -40.27 -2.82
C THR A 359 -2.10 -39.87 -1.72
N SER A 360 -0.88 -39.48 -2.09
CA SER A 360 0.11 -38.96 -1.14
C SER A 360 -0.39 -37.69 -0.44
N ALA A 361 -0.92 -36.72 -1.19
CA ALA A 361 -1.49 -35.49 -0.63
C ALA A 361 -2.61 -35.75 0.38
N ARG A 362 -3.50 -36.72 0.12
CA ARG A 362 -4.56 -37.12 1.08
C ARG A 362 -4.01 -37.74 2.35
N LYS A 363 -2.93 -38.52 2.24
CA LYS A 363 -2.27 -39.17 3.38
C LYS A 363 -1.57 -38.11 4.24
N GLU A 364 -0.73 -37.28 3.63
CA GLU A 364 0.07 -36.25 4.30
C GLU A 364 -0.81 -35.14 4.88
N GLY A 365 -1.92 -34.80 4.22
CA GLY A 365 -2.85 -33.77 4.71
C GLY A 365 -3.46 -34.06 6.09
N LYS A 366 -3.52 -35.34 6.53
CA LYS A 366 -3.95 -35.67 7.89
C LYS A 366 -2.93 -35.22 8.94
N GLU A 367 -1.65 -35.46 8.67
CA GLU A 367 -0.56 -35.06 9.56
C GLU A 367 -0.44 -33.53 9.63
N ILE A 368 -0.54 -32.84 8.49
CA ILE A 368 -0.51 -31.37 8.45
C ILE A 368 -1.62 -30.77 9.34
N ARG A 369 -2.85 -31.30 9.26
CA ARG A 369 -3.96 -30.83 10.11
C ARG A 369 -3.73 -31.10 11.59
N LYS A 370 -3.11 -32.24 11.93
CA LYS A 370 -2.78 -32.58 13.32
C LYS A 370 -1.74 -31.60 13.87
N VAL A 371 -0.65 -31.39 13.13
CA VAL A 371 0.42 -30.43 13.49
C VAL A 371 -0.17 -29.04 13.69
N LEU A 372 -1.01 -28.56 12.76
CA LEU A 372 -1.65 -27.24 12.90
C LEU A 372 -2.54 -27.15 14.15
N LYS A 373 -3.34 -28.19 14.44
CA LYS A 373 -4.23 -28.19 15.61
C LYS A 373 -3.44 -28.12 16.91
N ASP A 374 -2.33 -28.85 17.00
CA ASP A 374 -1.47 -28.83 18.18
C ASP A 374 -0.73 -27.49 18.30
N ARG A 375 -0.33 -26.88 17.17
CA ARG A 375 0.22 -25.52 17.13
C ARG A 375 -0.76 -24.47 17.64
N LEU A 376 -2.01 -24.49 17.19
CA LEU A 376 -3.03 -23.52 17.62
C LEU A 376 -3.27 -23.57 19.13
N LYS A 377 -3.21 -24.76 19.74
CA LYS A 377 -3.29 -24.90 21.20
C LYS A 377 -2.09 -24.31 21.91
N GLU A 378 -0.90 -24.48 21.34
CA GLU A 378 0.33 -23.92 21.90
C GLU A 378 0.35 -22.39 21.82
N ILE A 379 -0.03 -21.83 20.67
CA ILE A 379 -0.17 -20.38 20.49
C ILE A 379 -1.16 -19.81 21.50
N GLU A 380 -2.32 -20.47 21.68
CA GLU A 380 -3.31 -20.04 22.67
C GLU A 380 -2.75 -20.05 24.10
N ARG A 381 -2.01 -21.12 24.48
CA ARG A 381 -1.33 -21.18 25.78
C ARG A 381 -0.35 -20.03 25.97
N ARG A 382 0.54 -19.82 25.00
CA ARG A 382 1.53 -18.73 25.04
C ARG A 382 0.88 -17.36 25.16
N ARG A 383 -0.20 -17.11 24.41
CA ARG A 383 -0.96 -15.84 24.49
C ARG A 383 -1.58 -15.63 25.87
N ILE A 384 -2.11 -16.67 26.49
CA ILE A 384 -2.66 -16.60 27.86
C ILE A 384 -1.54 -16.29 28.87
N GLU A 385 -0.39 -16.96 28.76
CA GLU A 385 0.76 -16.72 29.63
C GLU A 385 1.31 -15.29 29.48
N ASP A 386 1.43 -14.81 28.25
CA ASP A 386 1.86 -13.45 27.95
C ASP A 386 0.88 -12.40 28.47
N MET A 387 -0.43 -12.63 28.35
CA MET A 387 -1.44 -11.76 28.95
C MET A 387 -1.32 -11.72 30.47
N LYS A 388 -1.08 -12.85 31.13
CA LYS A 388 -0.85 -12.91 32.58
C LYS A 388 0.41 -12.14 32.98
N ARG A 389 1.53 -12.38 32.29
CA ARG A 389 2.80 -11.67 32.53
C ARG A 389 2.64 -10.16 32.36
N LYS A 390 1.94 -9.71 31.32
CA LYS A 390 1.64 -8.28 31.08
C LYS A 390 0.77 -7.71 32.20
N ALA A 391 -0.23 -8.45 32.69
CA ALA A 391 -1.08 -8.02 33.80
C ALA A 391 -0.29 -7.87 35.12
N GLU A 392 0.55 -8.85 35.45
CA GLU A 392 1.43 -8.81 36.63
C GLU A 392 2.42 -7.65 36.56
N GLU A 393 2.99 -7.39 35.38
CA GLU A 393 3.90 -6.26 35.20
C GLU A 393 3.19 -4.91 35.37
N LEU A 394 1.96 -4.81 34.87
CA LEU A 394 1.12 -3.61 35.03
C LEU A 394 0.78 -3.38 36.51
N GLU A 395 0.39 -4.43 37.23
CA GLU A 395 0.11 -4.38 38.67
C GLU A 395 1.35 -3.96 39.46
N ARG A 396 2.52 -4.50 39.10
CA ARG A 396 3.80 -4.11 39.71
C ARG A 396 4.12 -2.64 39.48
N LYS A 397 3.91 -2.13 38.25
CA LYS A 397 4.11 -0.72 37.92
C LYS A 397 3.14 0.17 38.69
N GLU A 398 1.88 -0.23 38.83
CA GLU A 398 0.88 0.53 39.59
C GLU A 398 1.18 0.55 41.09
N LYS A 399 1.56 -0.59 41.69
CA LYS A 399 2.03 -0.65 43.09
C LYS A 399 3.23 0.26 43.32
N LYS A 400 4.18 0.28 42.39
CA LYS A 400 5.34 1.18 42.47
C LYS A 400 4.90 2.65 42.39
N ARG A 401 3.99 2.99 41.46
CA ARG A 401 3.44 4.35 41.30
C ARG A 401 2.73 4.84 42.56
N LEU A 402 1.91 3.99 43.18
CA LEU A 402 1.22 4.30 44.44
C LEU A 402 2.21 4.52 45.59
N LYS A 403 3.21 3.65 45.73
CA LYS A 403 4.26 3.79 46.74
C LYS A 403 5.08 5.07 46.56
N ASP A 404 5.42 5.42 45.32
CA ASP A 404 6.13 6.66 45.00
C ASP A 404 5.26 7.90 45.32
N ALA A 405 3.95 7.83 45.06
CA ALA A 405 3.01 8.90 45.42
C ALA A 405 2.82 9.05 46.95
N GLU A 406 2.75 7.94 47.69
CA GLU A 406 2.72 7.94 49.17
C GLU A 406 3.98 8.55 49.77
N ASN A 407 5.15 8.19 49.23
CA ASN A 407 6.44 8.73 49.66
C ASN A 407 6.55 10.24 49.41
N MET A 408 6.06 10.72 48.26
CA MET A 408 6.00 12.15 47.96
C MET A 408 5.06 12.90 48.92
N THR A 409 3.88 12.35 49.18
CA THR A 409 2.90 12.96 50.10
C THR A 409 3.43 13.02 51.54
N SER A 410 4.06 11.93 51.99
CA SER A 410 4.68 11.85 53.31
C SER A 410 5.81 12.86 53.48
N ARG A 411 6.66 13.04 52.46
CA ARG A 411 7.70 14.09 52.45
C ARG A 411 7.11 15.49 52.51
N SER A 412 6.06 15.76 51.75
CA SER A 412 5.39 17.07 51.76
C SER A 412 4.76 17.39 53.12
N LEU A 413 4.13 16.41 53.77
CA LEU A 413 3.56 16.57 55.12
C LEU A 413 4.64 16.84 56.18
N VAL A 414 5.75 16.09 56.17
CA VAL A 414 6.87 16.33 57.09
C VAL A 414 7.47 17.72 56.88
N THR A 415 7.59 18.14 55.62
CA THR A 415 8.10 19.47 55.28
C THR A 415 7.16 20.56 55.80
N ASN A 416 5.84 20.42 55.60
CA ASN A 416 4.84 21.38 56.09
C ASN A 416 4.79 21.46 57.62
N ILE A 417 4.86 20.32 58.32
CA ILE A 417 4.92 20.29 59.79
C ILE A 417 6.21 20.98 60.29
N SER A 418 7.34 20.75 59.61
CA SER A 418 8.60 21.43 59.97
C SER A 418 8.51 22.95 59.76
N TYR A 419 7.84 23.40 58.70
CA TYR A 419 7.57 24.82 58.47
C TYR A 419 6.63 25.43 59.52
N GLU A 420 5.55 24.74 59.90
CA GLU A 420 4.62 25.18 60.95
C GLU A 420 5.27 25.20 62.34
N MET A 421 6.14 24.23 62.66
CA MET A 421 6.87 24.24 63.93
C MET A 421 7.89 25.39 63.97
N LYS A 422 8.59 25.66 62.86
CA LYS A 422 9.49 26.81 62.78
C LYS A 422 8.76 28.15 62.88
N SER A 423 7.58 28.29 62.27
CA SER A 423 6.80 29.53 62.37
C SER A 423 6.21 29.75 63.76
N ARG A 424 5.80 28.70 64.48
CA ARG A 424 5.35 28.80 65.88
C ARG A 424 6.47 29.14 66.87
N THR A 425 7.71 28.74 66.59
CA THR A 425 8.85 29.04 67.46
C THR A 425 9.31 30.51 67.33
N PHE A 426 8.89 31.23 66.28
CA PHE A 426 9.20 32.65 66.06
C PHE A 426 8.15 33.63 66.60
N CYS A 427 7.08 33.15 67.25
CA CYS A 427 5.99 33.98 67.79
C CYS A 427 5.88 33.97 69.33
N VAL A 428 6.97 33.66 70.05
CA VAL A 428 7.02 33.74 71.53
C VAL A 428 8.02 34.79 71.98
#